data_AF-A0A1Y6BQY3-F1
#
_entry.id   AF-A0A1Y6BQY3-F1
#
_cell.length_a   1.000
_cell.length_b   1.000
_cell.length_c   1.000
_cell.angle_alpha   90.00
_cell.angle_beta   90.00
_cell.angle_gamma   90.00
#
_symmetry.space_group_name_H-M   'P 1'
#
loop_
_entity.id
_entity.type
_entity.pdbx_description
1 polymer ?
#
loop_
_entity_poly.entity_id
_entity_poly.type
_entity_poly.pdbx_seq_one_letter_code
_entity_poly.pdbx_strand_id
1 'polypeptide(L)'
;MNSTPELEKTASKGSSKKGAKSTLAPSELGDKLLAIGDQRIHVNAVTTKIRDDIAFLEDRILRMEKMKNPSETVLNTYKAMLDSRKSVLQWLKEHDMITTPPASVKRA
;
A
#
# COMPACT_ATOMS: atom_id res chain seq x y z
N MET A 1 -46.85 -13.33 -45.30
CA MET A 1 -45.94 -14.23 -46.04
C MET A 1 -44.71 -13.43 -46.37
N ASN A 2 -43.64 -13.53 -45.57
CA ASN A 2 -42.36 -12.92 -45.92
C ASN A 2 -41.28 -14.00 -45.76
N SER A 3 -40.67 -14.31 -46.89
CA SER A 3 -39.73 -15.41 -47.09
C SER A 3 -38.31 -14.99 -46.70
N THR A 4 -37.65 -15.83 -45.91
CA THR A 4 -36.19 -16.09 -45.99
C THR A 4 -36.01 -17.41 -46.75
N PRO A 5 -34.82 -17.82 -47.27
CA PRO A 5 -33.43 -17.51 -46.87
C PRO A 5 -32.54 -17.09 -48.08
N GLU A 6 -31.24 -16.75 -47.99
CA GLU A 6 -30.10 -17.69 -47.94
C GLU A 6 -28.73 -16.96 -47.98
N LEU A 7 -27.73 -17.64 -47.41
CA LEU A 7 -26.28 -17.68 -47.69
C LEU A 7 -25.29 -16.60 -47.24
N GLU A 8 -24.47 -17.08 -46.31
CA GLU A 8 -23.08 -16.75 -45.97
C GLU A 8 -22.23 -16.07 -47.05
N LYS A 9 -21.49 -15.04 -46.62
CA LYS A 9 -20.14 -14.77 -47.12
C LYS A 9 -19.17 -14.59 -45.96
N THR A 10 -18.18 -15.47 -45.97
CA THR A 10 -16.99 -15.49 -45.14
C THR A 10 -16.12 -14.27 -45.40
N ALA A 11 -15.61 -13.65 -44.33
CA ALA A 11 -14.50 -12.71 -44.39
C ALA A 11 -13.63 -12.87 -43.14
N SER A 12 -12.80 -13.90 -43.15
CA SER A 12 -11.60 -13.97 -42.33
C SER A 12 -10.55 -13.06 -42.95
N LYS A 13 -10.17 -11.99 -42.25
CA LYS A 13 -8.92 -11.29 -42.50
C LYS A 13 -8.34 -10.83 -41.17
N GLY A 14 -7.27 -11.54 -40.77
CA GLY A 14 -6.57 -11.32 -39.52
C GLY A 14 -5.98 -9.92 -39.42
N SER A 15 -6.05 -9.38 -38.21
CA SER A 15 -5.25 -8.24 -37.80
C SER A 15 -4.37 -8.70 -36.65
N SER A 16 -3.17 -9.16 -37.00
CA SER A 16 -2.08 -9.43 -36.07
C SER A 16 -0.98 -8.41 -36.35
N LYS A 17 -0.84 -7.43 -35.47
CA LYS A 17 0.40 -6.69 -35.17
C LYS A 17 0.23 -6.14 -33.75
N LYS A 18 0.54 -6.96 -32.74
CA LYS A 18 1.84 -7.04 -32.05
C LYS A 18 2.40 -5.69 -31.67
N GLY A 19 2.48 -5.48 -30.35
CA GLY A 19 3.58 -4.77 -29.73
C GLY A 19 3.32 -3.31 -29.42
N ALA A 20 2.32 -3.03 -28.58
CA ALA A 20 2.46 -1.90 -27.67
C ALA A 20 3.72 -2.19 -26.84
N LYS A 21 4.83 -1.53 -27.19
CA LYS A 21 6.06 -1.50 -26.41
C LYS A 21 5.73 -0.71 -25.15
N SER A 22 5.04 -1.37 -24.20
CA SER A 22 4.93 -0.89 -22.84
C SER A 22 6.32 -0.98 -22.25
N THR A 23 6.95 0.18 -22.17
CA THR A 23 8.16 0.44 -21.40
C THR A 23 7.90 -0.05 -19.98
N LEU A 24 8.30 -1.28 -19.65
CA LEU A 24 8.23 -1.78 -18.29
C LEU A 24 9.26 -0.97 -17.48
N ALA A 25 8.75 0.00 -16.74
CA ALA A 25 9.49 0.80 -15.78
C ALA A 25 10.04 -0.12 -14.67
N PRO A 26 11.17 0.22 -14.03
CA PRO A 26 11.81 -0.61 -13.01
C PRO A 26 11.07 -0.63 -11.66
N SER A 27 9.75 -0.42 -11.62
CA SER A 27 8.96 -0.29 -10.39
C SER A 27 8.35 -1.59 -9.88
N GLU A 28 8.79 -2.75 -10.36
CA GLU A 28 8.43 -4.09 -9.82
C GLU A 28 9.11 -4.35 -8.46
N LEU A 29 9.23 -3.33 -7.59
CA LEU A 29 9.62 -3.48 -6.20
C LEU A 29 8.37 -3.57 -5.33
N GLY A 30 7.60 -4.63 -5.57
CA GLY A 30 6.58 -5.20 -4.71
C GLY A 30 5.78 -4.19 -3.88
N ASP A 31 4.85 -3.47 -4.51
CA ASP A 31 3.72 -2.89 -3.80
C ASP A 31 2.87 -4.04 -3.25
N LYS A 32 3.24 -4.52 -2.06
CA LYS A 32 2.47 -5.53 -1.35
C LYS A 32 1.06 -4.94 -1.15
N LEU A 33 0.07 -5.66 -1.66
CA LEU A 33 -1.34 -5.27 -1.62
C LEU A 33 -2.04 -6.16 -0.60
N LEU A 34 -2.58 -5.55 0.46
CA LEU A 34 -3.39 -6.19 1.47
C LEU A 34 -4.84 -6.18 1.00
N ALA A 35 -5.43 -7.36 0.83
CA ALA A 35 -6.85 -7.51 0.54
C ALA A 35 -7.63 -7.63 1.86
N ILE A 36 -8.49 -6.67 2.14
CA ILE A 36 -9.38 -6.69 3.31
C ILE A 36 -10.82 -6.66 2.77
N GLY A 37 -11.46 -7.82 2.70
CA GLY A 37 -12.72 -7.99 1.96
C GLY A 37 -12.56 -7.56 0.49
N ASP A 38 -13.38 -6.61 0.06
CA ASP A 38 -13.33 -6.05 -1.30
C ASP A 38 -12.29 -4.92 -1.46
N GLN A 39 -11.66 -4.46 -0.37
CA GLN A 39 -10.71 -3.37 -0.42
C GLN A 39 -9.29 -3.87 -0.72
N ARG A 40 -8.59 -3.12 -1.57
CA ARG A 40 -7.18 -3.33 -1.90
C ARG A 40 -6.36 -2.18 -1.30
N ILE A 41 -5.46 -2.50 -0.39
CA ILE A 41 -4.71 -1.51 0.38
C ILE A 41 -3.21 -1.65 0.05
N HIS A 42 -2.60 -0.55 -0.38
CA HIS A 42 -1.15 -0.50 -0.59
C HIS A 42 -0.42 -0.49 0.75
N VAL A 43 0.32 -1.54 1.04
CA VAL A 43 0.99 -1.74 2.33
C VAL A 43 2.09 -0.71 2.56
N ASN A 44 2.77 -0.26 1.49
CA ASN A 44 3.75 0.81 1.57
C ASN A 44 3.11 2.12 2.08
N ALA A 45 1.94 2.50 1.56
CA ALA A 45 1.23 3.70 2.01
C ALA A 45 0.79 3.58 3.48
N VAL A 46 0.30 2.41 3.89
CA VAL A 46 -0.07 2.12 5.28
C VAL A 46 1.14 2.20 6.21
N THR A 47 2.25 1.60 5.82
CA THR A 47 3.49 1.59 6.61
C THR A 47 4.03 3.01 6.79
N THR A 48 4.04 3.82 5.74
CA THR A 48 4.43 5.24 5.82
C THR A 48 3.54 6.00 6.79
N LYS A 49 2.21 5.85 6.68
CA LYS A 49 1.27 6.51 7.59
C LYS A 49 1.46 6.09 9.05
N ILE A 50 1.67 4.80 9.30
CA ILE A 50 1.92 4.31 10.66
C ILE A 50 3.23 4.91 11.23
N ARG A 51 4.28 5.04 10.41
CA ARG A 51 5.54 5.67 10.83
C ARG A 51 5.36 7.15 11.14
N ASP A 52 4.63 7.88 10.30
CA ASP A 52 4.31 9.28 10.52
C ASP A 52 3.47 9.48 11.79
N ASP A 53 2.47 8.63 12.02
CA ASP A 53 1.64 8.63 13.22
C ASP A 53 2.48 8.38 14.48
N ILE A 54 3.41 7.42 14.45
CA ILE A 54 4.33 7.15 15.57
C ILE A 54 5.17 8.38 15.88
N ALA A 55 5.80 8.99 14.87
CA ALA A 55 6.61 10.17 15.06
C ALA A 55 5.81 11.35 15.64
N PHE A 56 4.59 11.56 15.12
CA PHE A 56 3.68 12.59 15.64
C PHE A 56 3.29 12.33 17.10
N LEU A 57 2.93 11.09 17.44
CA LEU A 57 2.51 10.73 18.80
C LEU A 57 3.66 10.86 19.80
N GLU A 58 4.87 10.41 19.45
CA GLU A 58 6.06 10.55 20.31
C GLU A 58 6.38 12.01 20.59
N ASP A 59 6.37 12.86 19.55
CA ASP A 59 6.59 14.29 19.68
C ASP A 59 5.51 14.97 20.54
N ARG A 60 4.23 14.63 20.31
CA ARG A 60 3.10 15.19 21.07
C ARG A 60 3.14 14.79 22.54
N ILE A 61 3.47 13.53 22.84
CA ILE A 61 3.65 13.01 24.20
C ILE A 61 4.77 13.78 24.91
N LEU A 62 5.93 13.89 24.27
CA LEU A 62 7.09 14.63 24.80
C LEU A 62 6.77 16.08 25.14
N ARG A 63 6.01 16.76 24.27
CA ARG A 63 5.59 18.15 24.54
C ARG A 63 4.65 18.24 25.72
N MET A 64 3.70 17.32 25.87
CA MET A 64 2.77 17.36 27.00
C MET A 64 3.44 17.02 28.33
N GLU A 65 4.35 16.06 28.35
CA GLU A 65 5.10 15.69 29.57
C GLU A 65 5.93 16.86 30.12
N LYS A 66 6.31 17.81 29.26
CA LYS A 66 7.00 19.05 29.65
C LYS A 66 6.06 20.17 30.11
N MET A 67 4.74 20.02 29.95
CA MET A 67 3.78 21.02 30.42
C MET A 67 3.66 20.94 31.94
N LYS A 68 3.40 22.08 32.59
CA LYS A 68 3.32 22.15 34.06
C LYS A 68 2.16 21.31 34.64
N ASN A 69 1.04 21.22 33.92
CA ASN A 69 -0.16 20.46 34.29
C ASN A 69 -0.76 19.79 33.04
N PRO A 70 -0.22 18.65 32.57
CA PRO A 70 -0.82 17.92 31.45
C PRO A 70 -2.13 17.24 31.88
N SER A 71 -3.07 17.11 30.95
CA SER A 71 -4.22 16.23 31.17
C SER A 71 -3.76 14.77 31.09
N GLU A 72 -3.75 14.09 32.22
CA GLU A 72 -3.34 12.67 32.30
C GLU A 72 -4.20 11.77 31.42
N THR A 73 -5.51 12.04 31.34
CA THR A 73 -6.43 11.30 30.46
C THR A 73 -5.97 11.37 29.01
N VAL A 74 -5.68 12.57 28.52
CA VAL A 74 -5.24 12.80 27.15
C VAL A 74 -3.87 12.17 26.90
N LEU A 75 -2.94 12.30 27.85
CA LEU A 75 -1.62 11.68 27.77
C LEU A 75 -1.71 10.16 27.69
N ASN A 76 -2.55 9.53 28.52
CA ASN A 76 -2.77 8.09 28.52
C ASN A 76 -3.41 7.63 27.20
N THR A 77 -4.36 8.40 26.64
CA THR A 77 -4.92 8.11 25.31
C THR A 77 -3.84 8.13 24.24
N TYR A 78 -2.98 9.15 24.20
CA TYR A 78 -1.90 9.20 23.21
C TYR A 78 -0.88 8.08 23.38
N LYS A 79 -0.55 7.69 24.62
CA LYS A 79 0.31 6.52 24.90
C LYS A 79 -0.32 5.22 24.39
N ALA A 80 -1.60 4.99 24.65
CA ALA A 80 -2.32 3.82 24.14
C ALA A 80 -2.38 3.80 22.60
N MET A 81 -2.58 4.96 21.96
CA MET A 81 -2.53 5.08 20.50
C MET A 81 -1.14 4.76 19.95
N LEU A 82 -0.08 5.25 20.61
CA LEU A 82 1.30 4.98 20.23
C LEU A 82 1.61 3.49 20.28
N ASP A 83 1.21 2.82 21.37
CA ASP A 83 1.40 1.38 21.54
C ASP A 83 0.67 0.59 20.44
N SER A 84 -0.59 0.96 20.14
CA SER A 84 -1.34 0.35 19.05
C SER A 84 -0.62 0.48 17.70
N ARG A 85 -0.08 1.66 17.36
CA ARG A 85 0.64 1.88 16.10
C ARG A 85 1.95 1.10 16.05
N LYS A 86 2.68 1.00 17.17
CA LYS A 86 3.89 0.18 17.30
C LYS A 86 3.58 -1.31 17.13
N SER A 87 2.49 -1.82 17.71
CA SER A 87 2.05 -3.21 17.53
C SER A 87 1.72 -3.53 16.08
N VAL A 88 0.99 -2.65 15.37
CA VAL A 88 0.70 -2.87 13.95
C VAL A 88 1.96 -2.82 13.11
N LEU A 89 2.88 -1.88 13.37
CA LEU A 89 4.17 -1.82 12.67
C LEU A 89 4.98 -3.10 12.89
N GLN A 90 4.97 -3.62 14.12
CA GLN A 90 5.65 -4.86 14.48
C GLN A 90 5.02 -6.06 13.75
N TRP A 91 3.69 -6.14 13.73
CA TRP A 91 2.96 -7.16 12.98
C TRP A 91 3.30 -7.12 11.48
N LEU A 92 3.34 -5.93 10.87
CA LEU A 92 3.75 -5.77 9.47
C LEU A 92 5.19 -6.24 9.21
N LYS A 93 6.10 -6.10 10.18
CA LYS A 93 7.48 -6.62 10.08
C LYS A 93 7.52 -8.14 10.16
N GLU A 94 6.80 -8.73 11.13
CA GLU A 94 6.76 -10.17 11.36
C GLU A 94 6.17 -10.94 10.18
N HIS A 95 5.20 -10.34 9.49
CA HIS A 95 4.58 -10.90 8.29
C HIS A 95 5.27 -10.51 6.98
N ASP A 96 6.50 -9.97 7.05
CA ASP A 96 7.32 -9.54 5.91
C ASP A 96 6.54 -8.64 4.93
N MET A 97 5.66 -7.80 5.48
CA MET A 97 4.82 -6.88 4.71
C MET A 97 5.53 -5.56 4.42
N ILE A 98 6.63 -5.30 5.12
CA ILE A 98 7.48 -4.14 4.88
C ILE A 98 8.59 -4.54 3.92
N THR A 99 8.45 -4.15 2.65
CA THR A 99 9.59 -4.14 1.74
C THR A 99 10.59 -3.11 2.26
N THR A 100 11.66 -3.57 2.92
CA THR A 100 12.86 -2.77 3.05
C THR A 100 13.47 -2.71 1.65
N PRO A 101 13.66 -1.52 1.04
CA PRO A 101 14.32 -1.45 -0.25
C PRO A 101 15.69 -2.14 -0.10
N PRO A 102 16.04 -3.10 -0.98
CA PRO A 102 17.30 -3.80 -0.88
C PRO A 102 18.41 -2.75 -0.92
N ALA A 103 19.22 -2.72 0.14
CA ALA A 103 20.40 -1.89 0.22
C ALA A 103 21.20 -2.05 -1.08
N SER A 104 21.37 -0.94 -1.79
CA SER A 104 22.01 -0.87 -3.09
C SER A 104 23.28 -1.72 -3.10
N VAL A 105 23.25 -2.84 -3.82
CA VAL A 105 24.43 -3.66 -4.09
C VAL A 105 25.42 -2.75 -4.81
N LYS A 106 26.45 -2.29 -4.08
CA LYS A 106 27.64 -1.69 -4.69
C LYS A 106 28.25 -2.77 -5.57
N ARG A 107 28.00 -2.68 -6.88
CA ARG A 107 28.78 -3.44 -7.86
C ARG A 107 30.20 -2.88 -7.82
N ALA A 108 31.11 -3.70 -7.31
CA ALA A 108 32.55 -3.53 -7.47
C ALA A 108 32.94 -3.78 -8.93
#